data_AF-A0A8J6T3I3-F1
#
_entry.id   AF-A0A8J6T3I3-F1
#
_cell.length_a   1.000
_cell.length_b   1.000
_cell.length_c   1.000
_cell.angle_alpha   90.00
_cell.angle_beta   90.00
_cell.angle_gamma   90.00
#
_symmetry.space_group_name_H-M   'P 1'
#
loop_
_entity.id
_entity.type
_entity.pdbx_description
1 polymer ?
#
loop_
_entity_poly.entity_id
_entity_poly.type
_entity_poly.pdbx_seq_one_letter_code
_entity_poly.pdbx_strand_id
1 'polypeptide(L)'
;KPLTDNQVRFLFHKGVKEIGLEQPKRVIGNVNFLQPTPHSLRHGFAVNTLLKIRERGEDPQHALPVLAAYMGHSEYKYTSVYLRVTDALSRKNLVDFSLWQEKKE
;
A
#
# COMPACT_ATOMS: atom_id res chain seq x y z
N LYS A 1 -5.92 28.67 8.83
CA LYS A 1 -5.00 28.41 7.70
C LYS A 1 -4.94 26.89 7.48
N PRO A 2 -5.01 26.39 6.23
CA PRO A 2 -4.83 24.97 5.96
C PRO A 2 -3.39 24.53 6.31
N LEU A 3 -3.22 23.24 6.64
CA LEU A 3 -1.90 22.66 6.85
C LEU A 3 -1.15 22.55 5.52
N THR A 4 0.16 22.80 5.54
CA THR A 4 1.05 22.55 4.40
C THR A 4 1.42 21.06 4.33
N ASP A 5 1.85 20.59 3.16
CA ASP A 5 2.33 19.20 3.00
C ASP A 5 3.46 18.87 3.98
N ASN A 6 4.41 19.80 4.19
CA ASN A 6 5.48 19.65 5.16
C ASN A 6 4.96 19.49 6.60
N GLN A 7 3.94 20.28 6.98
CA GLN A 7 3.31 20.15 8.30
C GLN A 7 2.61 18.80 8.45
N VAL A 8 1.88 18.34 7.42
CA VAL A 8 1.23 17.04 7.44
C VAL A 8 2.25 15.91 7.57
N ARG A 9 3.32 15.93 6.78
CA ARG A 9 4.40 14.94 6.87
C ARG A 9 5.05 14.95 8.25
N PHE A 10 5.40 16.13 8.77
CA PHE A 10 6.04 16.24 10.09
C PHE A 10 5.15 15.66 11.20
N LEU A 11 3.87 16.06 11.24
CA LEU A 11 2.92 15.57 12.24
C LEU A 11 2.66 14.07 12.09
N PHE A 12 2.60 13.56 10.87
CA PHE A 12 2.44 12.13 10.60
C PHE A 12 3.61 11.31 11.16
N HIS A 13 4.85 11.68 10.86
CA HIS A 13 6.02 10.94 11.36
C HIS A 13 6.13 11.03 12.89
N LYS A 14 5.80 12.19 13.47
CA LYS A 14 5.69 12.34 14.93
C LYS A 14 4.67 11.36 15.51
N GLY A 15 3.47 11.29 14.95
CA GLY A 15 2.43 10.37 15.39
C GLY A 15 2.84 8.89 15.24
N VAL A 16 3.43 8.51 14.10
CA VAL A 16 3.95 7.15 13.85
C VAL A 16 5.00 6.75 14.89
N LYS A 17 5.86 7.67 15.30
CA LYS A 17 6.85 7.47 16.35
C LYS A 17 6.19 7.31 17.73
N GLU A 18 5.24 8.16 18.07
CA GLU A 18 4.53 8.11 19.35
C GLU A 18 3.76 6.80 19.56
N ILE A 19 3.22 6.21 18.50
CA ILE A 19 2.52 4.92 18.55
C ILE A 19 3.46 3.71 18.39
N GLY A 20 4.78 3.91 18.31
CA GLY A 20 5.76 2.83 18.21
C GLY A 20 5.79 2.09 16.87
N LEU A 21 5.27 2.70 15.80
CA LEU A 21 5.27 2.13 14.44
C LEU A 21 6.35 2.72 13.54
N GLU A 22 7.29 3.48 14.11
CA GLU A 22 8.45 3.99 13.38
C GLU A 22 9.30 2.81 12.90
N GLN A 23 9.51 2.75 11.59
CA GLN A 23 10.41 1.79 10.97
C GLN A 23 11.45 2.53 10.13
N PRO A 24 12.74 2.22 10.30
CA PRO A 24 13.76 2.75 9.41
C PRO A 24 13.54 2.17 8.01
N LYS A 25 13.98 2.91 6.99
CA LYS A 25 14.07 2.38 5.63
C LYS A 25 14.91 1.09 5.67
N ARG A 26 14.38 0.01 5.10
CA ARG A 26 15.07 -1.27 4.96
C ARG A 26 15.12 -1.66 3.49
N VAL A 27 16.26 -2.16 3.05
CA VAL A 27 16.43 -2.74 1.73
C VAL A 27 16.66 -4.23 1.92
N ILE A 28 15.82 -5.07 1.32
CA ILE A 28 15.93 -6.53 1.35
C ILE A 28 15.96 -7.03 -0.09
N GLY A 29 17.12 -7.51 -0.53
CA GLY A 29 17.36 -7.73 -1.96
C GLY A 29 17.15 -6.41 -2.70
N ASN A 30 16.16 -6.39 -3.60
CA ASN A 30 15.79 -5.23 -4.38
C ASN A 30 14.48 -4.56 -3.90
N VAL A 31 13.87 -5.05 -2.81
CA VAL A 31 12.70 -4.40 -2.21
C VAL A 31 13.15 -3.26 -1.32
N ASN A 32 12.62 -2.07 -1.61
CA ASN A 32 12.70 -0.92 -0.71
C ASN A 32 11.48 -0.90 0.23
N PHE A 33 11.69 -1.29 1.48
CA PHE A 33 10.73 -1.03 2.55
C PHE A 33 10.98 0.39 3.06
N LEU A 34 10.23 1.34 2.53
CA LEU A 34 10.31 2.75 2.91
C LEU A 34 9.68 2.99 4.28
N GLN A 35 10.10 4.07 4.95
CA GLN A 35 9.43 4.54 6.16
C GLN A 35 7.96 4.87 5.84
N PRO A 36 7.01 4.61 6.76
CA PRO A 36 5.63 5.00 6.58
C PRO A 36 5.50 6.49 6.24
N THR A 37 4.65 6.80 5.27
CA THR A 37 4.29 8.17 4.88
C THR A 37 2.78 8.36 5.01
N PRO A 38 2.25 9.60 4.94
CA PRO A 38 0.80 9.79 4.84
C PRO A 38 0.14 8.98 3.71
N HIS A 39 0.83 8.81 2.58
CA HIS A 39 0.34 8.02 1.45
C HIS A 39 0.28 6.51 1.77
N SER A 40 1.08 6.02 2.71
CA SER A 40 1.01 4.63 3.18
C SER A 40 -0.34 4.28 3.80
N LEU A 41 -1.07 5.25 4.37
CA LEU A 41 -2.45 5.04 4.84
C LEU A 41 -3.40 4.68 3.69
N ARG A 42 -3.24 5.33 2.54
CA ARG A 42 -4.03 5.04 1.33
C ARG A 42 -3.73 3.65 0.78
N HIS A 43 -2.46 3.25 0.75
CA HIS A 43 -2.08 1.89 0.41
C HIS A 43 -2.68 0.87 1.39
N GLY A 44 -2.57 1.14 2.69
CA GLY A 44 -3.14 0.30 3.74
C GLY A 44 -4.65 0.15 3.59
N PHE A 45 -5.37 1.23 3.30
CA PHE A 45 -6.81 1.18 3.02
C PHE A 45 -7.14 0.26 1.83
N ALA A 46 -6.42 0.40 0.71
CA ALA A 46 -6.65 -0.39 -0.49
C ALA A 46 -6.44 -1.89 -0.24
N VAL A 47 -5.29 -2.24 0.35
CA VAL A 47 -4.93 -3.63 0.67
C VAL A 47 -5.96 -4.23 1.64
N ASN A 48 -6.25 -3.57 2.76
CA ASN A 48 -7.21 -4.08 3.74
C ASN A 48 -8.62 -4.22 3.17
N THR A 49 -9.02 -3.35 2.26
CA THR A 49 -10.33 -3.47 1.59
C THR A 49 -10.42 -4.74 0.75
N LEU A 50 -9.39 -5.00 -0.08
CA LEU A 50 -9.33 -6.21 -0.91
C LEU A 50 -9.19 -7.49 -0.07
N LEU A 51 -8.41 -7.45 1.01
CA LEU A 51 -8.32 -8.56 1.98
C LEU A 51 -9.69 -8.90 2.56
N LYS A 52 -10.42 -7.90 3.06
CA LYS A 52 -11.75 -8.10 3.65
C LYS A 52 -12.79 -8.61 2.66
N ILE A 53 -12.67 -8.27 1.38
CA ILE A 53 -13.55 -8.80 0.32
C ILE A 53 -13.26 -10.28 0.12
N ARG A 54 -11.98 -10.64 0.02
CA ARG A 54 -11.55 -12.04 -0.08
C ARG A 54 -11.95 -12.88 1.13
N GLU A 55 -11.81 -12.33 2.34
CA GLU A 55 -12.23 -12.99 3.59
C GLU A 55 -13.73 -13.29 3.63
N ARG A 56 -14.55 -12.53 2.90
CA ARG A 56 -15.98 -12.79 2.71
C ARG A 56 -16.29 -13.85 1.65
N GLY A 57 -15.27 -14.42 1.00
CA GLY A 57 -15.41 -15.37 -0.11
C GLY A 57 -15.72 -14.71 -1.46
N GLU A 58 -15.66 -13.38 -1.54
CA GLU A 58 -15.88 -12.63 -2.77
C GLU A 58 -14.56 -12.44 -3.55
N ASP A 59 -14.65 -12.22 -4.86
CA ASP A 59 -13.48 -11.93 -5.70
C ASP A 59 -13.10 -10.44 -5.63
N PRO A 60 -11.90 -10.10 -5.10
CA PRO A 60 -11.44 -8.71 -5.01
C PRO A 60 -11.27 -8.02 -6.37
N GLN A 61 -11.15 -8.77 -7.47
CA GLN A 61 -10.99 -8.24 -8.81
C GLN A 61 -12.24 -7.45 -9.26
N HIS A 62 -13.44 -7.88 -8.85
CA HIS A 62 -14.70 -7.18 -9.13
C HIS A 62 -14.82 -5.84 -8.38
N ALA A 63 -14.11 -5.69 -7.25
CA ALA A 63 -14.14 -4.44 -6.49
C ALA A 63 -13.17 -3.39 -7.01
N LEU A 64 -12.24 -3.76 -7.91
CA LEU A 64 -11.21 -2.84 -8.40
C LEU A 64 -11.76 -1.56 -9.08
N PRO A 65 -12.82 -1.59 -9.90
CA PRO A 65 -13.35 -0.37 -10.50
C PRO A 65 -13.86 0.62 -9.44
N VAL A 66 -14.60 0.11 -8.44
CA VAL A 66 -15.13 0.91 -7.33
C VAL A 66 -14.00 1.45 -6.45
N LEU A 67 -13.03 0.59 -6.11
CA LEU A 67 -11.89 0.98 -5.30
C LEU A 67 -10.99 2.00 -6.02
N ALA A 68 -10.78 1.84 -7.33
CA ALA A 68 -10.04 2.79 -8.16
C ALA A 68 -10.71 4.17 -8.17
N ALA A 69 -12.03 4.22 -8.39
CA ALA A 69 -12.81 5.46 -8.37
C ALA A 69 -12.77 6.12 -6.98
N TYR A 70 -12.96 5.34 -5.90
CA TYR A 70 -12.90 5.84 -4.52
C TYR A 70 -11.55 6.48 -4.19
N MET A 71 -10.46 5.85 -4.64
CA MET A 71 -9.12 6.40 -4.46
C MET A 71 -8.84 7.56 -5.45
N GLY A 72 -9.60 7.71 -6.53
CA GLY A 72 -9.31 8.70 -7.57
C GLY A 72 -8.10 8.31 -8.42
N HIS A 73 -7.96 7.03 -8.77
CA HIS A 73 -7.00 6.58 -9.77
C HIS A 73 -7.54 6.86 -11.18
N SER A 74 -6.73 7.53 -11.99
CA SER A 74 -7.04 7.81 -13.40
C SER A 74 -6.99 6.55 -14.27
N GLU A 75 -6.20 5.55 -13.87
CA GLU A 75 -6.04 4.30 -14.61
C GLU A 75 -6.21 3.08 -13.70
N TYR A 76 -6.89 2.06 -14.21
CA TYR A 76 -7.14 0.80 -13.51
C TYR A 76 -5.86 0.08 -13.05
N LYS A 77 -4.78 0.21 -13.83
CA LYS A 77 -3.48 -0.42 -13.55
C LYS A 77 -2.87 -0.01 -12.20
N TYR A 78 -3.19 1.17 -11.69
CA TYR A 78 -2.69 1.65 -10.40
C TYR A 78 -3.37 0.94 -9.22
N THR A 79 -4.59 0.45 -9.41
CA THR A 79 -5.33 -0.31 -8.39
C THR A 79 -5.01 -1.80 -8.45
N SER A 80 -4.76 -2.35 -9.64
CA SER A 80 -4.50 -3.79 -9.80
C SER A 80 -3.19 -4.27 -9.14
N VAL A 81 -2.25 -3.36 -8.85
CA VAL A 81 -1.06 -3.65 -8.04
C VAL A 81 -1.43 -4.20 -6.66
N TYR A 82 -2.53 -3.74 -6.06
CA TYR A 82 -2.93 -4.18 -4.73
C TYR A 82 -3.40 -5.63 -4.68
N LEU A 83 -3.96 -6.18 -5.77
CA LEU A 83 -4.30 -7.61 -5.82
C LEU A 83 -3.08 -8.49 -5.58
N ARG A 84 -1.97 -8.14 -6.23
CA ARG A 84 -0.72 -8.89 -6.11
C ARG A 84 -0.14 -8.78 -4.72
N VAL A 85 -0.24 -7.61 -4.09
CA VAL A 85 0.15 -7.42 -2.68
C VAL A 85 -0.74 -8.25 -1.76
N THR A 86 -2.06 -8.29 -2.00
CA THR A 86 -2.97 -9.13 -1.20
C THR A 86 -2.72 -10.62 -1.40
N ASP A 87 -2.26 -11.07 -2.57
CA ASP A 87 -1.89 -12.46 -2.82
C ASP A 87 -0.50 -12.79 -2.26
N ALA A 88 0.31 -11.77 -2.04
CA ALA A 88 1.66 -11.87 -1.49
C ALA A 88 1.71 -11.97 0.05
N LEU A 89 0.73 -12.58 0.71
CA LEU A 89 0.73 -12.67 2.18
C LEU A 89 1.80 -13.62 2.75
N SER A 90 2.31 -14.56 1.96
CA SER A 90 3.40 -15.45 2.38
C SER A 90 4.78 -14.84 2.06
N ARG A 91 5.80 -15.18 2.86
CA ARG A 91 7.19 -14.71 2.62
C ARG A 91 7.68 -15.04 1.21
N LYS A 92 7.33 -16.22 0.69
CA LYS A 92 7.67 -16.64 -0.68
C LYS A 92 7.00 -15.74 -1.72
N ASN A 93 5.69 -15.50 -1.56
CA ASN A 93 4.95 -14.68 -2.51
C ASN A 93 5.37 -13.19 -2.46
N LEU A 94 5.86 -12.69 -1.33
CA LEU A 94 6.46 -11.34 -1.24
C LEU A 94 7.75 -11.22 -2.07
N VAL A 95 8.59 -12.26 -2.06
CA VAL A 95 9.80 -12.29 -2.90
C VAL A 95 9.41 -12.32 -4.38
N ASP A 96 8.45 -13.15 -4.76
CA ASP A 96 7.96 -13.22 -6.15
C ASP A 96 7.34 -11.88 -6.60
N PHE A 97 6.61 -11.20 -5.71
CA PHE A 97 6.06 -9.87 -5.97
C PHE A 97 7.16 -8.82 -6.20
N SER A 98 8.24 -8.84 -5.41
CA SER A 98 9.39 -7.96 -5.61
C SER A 98 10.00 -8.09 -6.99
N LEU A 99 10.31 -9.33 -7.39
CA LEU A 99 10.96 -9.61 -8.67
C LEU A 99 10.07 -9.21 -9.85
N TRP A 100 8.74 -9.24 -9.68
CA TRP A 100 7.82 -8.73 -10.69
C TRP A 100 7.85 -7.21 -10.84
N GLN A 101 8.02 -6.45 -9.74
CA GLN A 101 8.11 -4.99 -9.80
C GLN A 101 9.32 -4.53 -10.62
N GLU A 102 10.47 -5.22 -10.51
CA GLU A 102 11.68 -4.91 -11.28
C GLU A 102 11.49 -5.01 -12.80
N LYS A 103 10.71 -6.00 -13.27
CA LYS A 103 10.47 -6.19 -14.72
C LYS A 103 9.57 -5.11 -15.36
N LYS A 104 9.03 -4.20 -14.55
CA LYS A 104 8.14 -3.12 -15.01
C LYS A 104 8.83 -1.76 -15.14
N GLU A 105 10.04 -1.61 -14.60
CA GLU A 105 10.94 -0.48 -14.87
C GLU A 105 11.77 -0.76 -16.13
#